data_AF-A0A1M4V9B0-F1
#
_entry.id   AF-A0A1M4V9B0-F1
#
_cell.length_a   1.000
_cell.length_b   1.000
_cell.length_c   1.000
_cell.angle_alpha   90.00
_cell.angle_beta   90.00
_cell.angle_gamma   90.00
#
_symmetry.space_group_name_H-M   'P 1'
#
loop_
_entity.id
_entity.type
_entity.pdbx_description
1 polymer ?
#
loop_
_entity_poly.entity_id
_entity_poly.type
_entity_poly.pdbx_seq_one_letter_code
_entity_poly.pdbx_strand_id
1 'polypeptide(L)'
;MLILECPYCGVKAEETELHGGGQAHIKRETVGSDDDAFEHYLFTRANPRGVHLERWRHANGCGKWFHAARDTTTLEVFGTYPAQTFEPPKDIIDAITAKRPDWSFKNWQGAT
;
A
#
# COMPACT_ATOMS: atom_id res chain seq x y z
N MET A 1 11.15 10.96 -10.38
CA MET A 1 11.16 9.72 -9.61
C MET A 1 10.35 9.93 -8.33
N LEU A 2 9.68 8.91 -7.82
CA LEU A 2 8.95 9.01 -6.54
C LEU A 2 9.91 9.24 -5.36
N ILE A 3 9.44 9.98 -4.36
CA ILE A 3 10.10 10.12 -3.06
C ILE A 3 9.14 9.58 -2.00
N LEU A 4 9.57 8.57 -1.23
CA LEU A 4 8.78 7.97 -0.15
C LEU A 4 9.54 8.09 1.17
N GLU A 5 8.89 8.63 2.20
CA GLU A 5 9.47 8.68 3.54
C GLU A 5 9.36 7.31 4.20
N CYS A 6 10.48 6.71 4.60
CA CYS A 6 10.45 5.44 5.31
C CYS A 6 10.00 5.66 6.76
N PRO A 7 8.85 5.13 7.22
CA PRO A 7 8.33 5.42 8.55
C PRO A 7 9.17 4.84 9.69
N TYR A 8 10.17 4.01 9.35
CA TYR A 8 11.03 3.36 10.33
C TYR A 8 12.37 4.06 10.53
N CYS A 9 12.93 4.70 9.50
CA CYS A 9 14.22 5.39 9.59
C CYS A 9 14.14 6.89 9.27
N GLY A 10 12.97 7.40 8.88
CA GLY A 10 12.74 8.82 8.57
C GLY A 10 13.40 9.31 7.27
N VAL A 11 14.11 8.43 6.55
CA VAL A 11 14.76 8.79 5.29
C VAL A 11 13.69 8.99 4.21
N LYS A 12 13.76 10.13 3.53
CA LYS A 12 13.05 10.38 2.27
C LYS A 12 13.80 9.68 1.15
N ALA A 13 13.47 8.43 0.92
CA ALA A 13 14.14 7.57 -0.05
C ALA A 13 13.64 7.86 -1.45
N GLU A 14 14.55 7.89 -2.41
CA GLU A 14 14.22 7.94 -3.82
C GLU A 14 13.82 6.53 -4.31
N GLU A 15 12.91 6.45 -5.29
CA GLU A 15 12.31 5.19 -5.75
C GLU A 15 13.33 4.07 -6.06
N THR A 16 14.52 4.40 -6.56
CA THR A 16 15.58 3.44 -6.87
C THR A 16 16.23 2.81 -5.64
N GLU A 17 16.04 3.40 -4.46
CA GLU A 17 16.43 2.82 -3.16
C GLU A 17 15.39 1.83 -2.63
N LEU A 18 14.23 1.76 -3.27
CA LEU A 18 13.06 1.04 -2.83
C LEU A 18 12.71 -0.12 -3.75
N HIS A 19 11.96 -1.08 -3.22
CA HIS A 19 11.38 -2.17 -4.01
C HIS A 19 9.87 -2.19 -3.83
N GLY A 20 9.13 -2.11 -4.94
CA GLY A 20 7.67 -2.18 -4.96
C GLY A 20 7.17 -3.62 -4.77
N GLY A 21 6.20 -3.82 -3.87
CA GLY A 21 5.59 -5.11 -3.55
C GLY A 21 4.12 -5.24 -3.93
N GLY A 22 3.58 -4.32 -4.72
CA GLY A 22 2.18 -4.30 -5.15
C GLY A 22 1.21 -4.00 -4.00
N GLN A 23 -0.05 -4.45 -4.14
CA GLN A 23 -1.15 -4.17 -3.20
C GLN A 23 -0.79 -4.44 -1.72
N ALA A 24 -1.18 -3.52 -0.83
CA ALA A 24 -1.16 -3.63 0.62
C ALA A 24 -2.43 -4.29 1.19
N HIS A 25 -2.42 -4.58 2.49
CA HIS A 25 -3.60 -5.12 3.21
C HIS A 25 -4.09 -6.48 2.70
N ILE A 26 -3.18 -7.33 2.20
CA ILE A 26 -3.52 -8.68 1.76
C ILE A 26 -3.31 -9.65 2.92
N LYS A 27 -4.40 -10.28 3.37
CA LYS A 27 -4.34 -11.39 4.31
C LYS A 27 -3.74 -12.62 3.61
N ARG A 28 -2.82 -13.31 4.30
CA ARG A 28 -2.27 -14.58 3.82
C ARG A 28 -3.25 -15.72 4.10
N GLU A 29 -3.64 -16.43 3.04
CA GLU A 29 -4.33 -17.71 3.19
C GLU A 29 -3.39 -18.79 3.71
N THR A 30 -3.94 -19.72 4.49
CA THR A 30 -3.17 -20.73 5.25
C THR A 30 -3.63 -22.15 4.94
N VAL A 31 -2.97 -23.13 5.54
CA VAL A 31 -3.36 -24.55 5.43
C VAL A 31 -4.82 -24.71 5.87
N GLY A 32 -5.62 -25.34 5.02
CA GLY A 32 -7.06 -25.55 5.26
C GLY A 32 -7.98 -24.53 4.60
N SER A 33 -7.44 -23.55 3.87
CA SER A 33 -8.25 -22.69 2.98
C SER A 33 -8.75 -23.50 1.78
N ASP A 34 -9.89 -23.13 1.22
CA ASP A 34 -10.37 -23.72 -0.03
C ASP A 34 -9.50 -23.32 -1.23
N ASP A 35 -9.56 -24.12 -2.30
CA ASP A 35 -8.72 -23.93 -3.49
C ASP A 35 -8.98 -22.58 -4.18
N ASP A 36 -10.24 -22.12 -4.23
CA ASP A 36 -10.62 -20.84 -4.86
C ASP A 36 -10.02 -19.65 -4.09
N ALA A 37 -10.10 -19.67 -2.76
CA ALA A 37 -9.50 -18.67 -1.88
C ALA A 37 -7.97 -18.67 -2.02
N PHE A 38 -7.36 -19.85 -2.11
CA PHE A 38 -5.91 -19.96 -2.29
C PHE A 38 -5.46 -19.48 -3.67
N GLU A 39 -6.18 -19.84 -4.74
CA GLU A 39 -5.96 -19.33 -6.09
C GLU A 39 -6.04 -17.79 -6.11
N HIS A 40 -7.11 -17.24 -5.52
CA HIS A 40 -7.30 -15.79 -5.43
C HIS A 40 -6.15 -15.12 -4.67
N TYR A 41 -5.74 -15.69 -3.53
CA TYR A 41 -4.58 -15.20 -2.77
C TYR A 41 -3.26 -15.28 -3.56
N LEU A 42 -3.04 -16.31 -4.37
CA LEU A 42 -1.82 -16.46 -5.14
C LEU A 42 -1.75 -15.50 -6.33
N PHE A 43 -2.85 -15.36 -7.07
CA PHE A 43 -2.81 -14.77 -8.42
C PHE A 43 -3.60 -13.47 -8.57
N THR A 44 -4.55 -13.16 -7.67
CA THR A 44 -5.40 -11.98 -7.82
C THR A 44 -4.93 -10.82 -6.96
N ARG A 45 -4.84 -9.63 -7.53
CA ARG A 45 -4.53 -8.38 -6.84
C ARG A 45 -5.44 -7.27 -7.34
N ALA A 46 -5.80 -6.35 -6.45
CA ALA A 46 -6.46 -5.12 -6.83
C ALA A 46 -5.50 -4.25 -7.67
N ASN A 47 -6.02 -3.72 -8.78
CA ASN A 47 -5.29 -2.81 -9.68
C ASN A 47 -6.12 -1.55 -9.97
N PRO A 48 -6.39 -0.71 -8.95
CA PRO A 48 -7.23 0.47 -9.12
C PRO A 48 -6.51 1.54 -9.93
N ARG A 49 -7.26 2.16 -10.85
CA ARG A 49 -6.90 3.45 -11.43
C ARG A 49 -7.27 4.56 -10.46
N GLY A 50 -6.28 5.25 -9.90
CA GLY A 50 -6.46 6.25 -8.85
C GLY A 50 -5.77 5.82 -7.56
N VAL A 51 -6.38 6.08 -6.40
CA VAL A 51 -5.76 5.77 -5.11
C VAL A 51 -5.52 4.27 -4.95
N HIS A 52 -4.26 3.92 -4.73
CA HIS A 52 -3.80 2.58 -4.43
C HIS A 52 -3.02 2.58 -3.11
N LEU A 53 -3.24 1.54 -2.31
CA LEU A 53 -2.47 1.26 -1.11
C LEU A 53 -1.48 0.15 -1.47
N GLU A 54 -0.19 0.48 -1.38
CA GLU A 54 0.90 -0.32 -1.91
C GLU A 54 1.88 -0.71 -0.80
N ARG A 55 2.62 -1.80 -1.02
CA ARG A 55 3.73 -2.24 -0.18
C ARG A 55 5.05 -1.80 -0.80
N TRP A 56 5.93 -1.29 0.04
CA TRP A 56 7.28 -0.88 -0.36
C TRP A 56 8.29 -1.39 0.65
N ARG A 57 9.44 -1.84 0.16
CA ARG A 57 10.59 -2.22 0.99
C ARG A 57 11.70 -1.21 0.80
N HIS A 58 12.29 -0.72 1.89
CA HIS A 58 13.47 0.13 1.83
C HIS A 58 14.73 -0.73 1.57
N ALA A 59 14.87 -1.21 0.33
CA ALA A 59 15.81 -2.25 -0.06
C ALA A 59 17.27 -1.82 0.13
N ASN A 60 17.60 -0.57 -0.19
CA ASN A 60 18.94 0.00 -0.05
C ASN A 60 19.10 0.84 1.22
N GLY A 61 18.32 0.53 2.26
CA GLY A 61 18.35 1.22 3.55
C GLY A 61 18.04 0.28 4.70
N CYS A 62 17.00 0.58 5.49
CA CYS A 62 16.69 -0.18 6.70
C CYS A 62 16.15 -1.61 6.46
N GLY A 63 15.86 -1.98 5.20
CA GLY A 63 15.41 -3.31 4.81
C GLY A 63 13.96 -3.65 5.18
N LYS A 64 13.24 -2.77 5.89
CA LYS A 64 11.88 -2.99 6.36
C LYS A 64 10.82 -2.75 5.28
N TRP A 65 9.70 -3.44 5.42
CA TRP A 65 8.49 -3.26 4.63
C TRP A 65 7.57 -2.23 5.28
N PHE A 66 7.01 -1.32 4.48
CA PHE A 66 6.02 -0.32 4.87
C PHE A 66 4.92 -0.22 3.79
N HIS A 67 3.90 0.58 4.06
CA HIS A 67 2.84 0.88 3.12
C HIS A 67 2.93 2.31 2.61
N ALA A 68 2.49 2.54 1.37
CA ALA A 68 2.35 3.86 0.78
C ALA A 68 0.94 4.02 0.22
N ALA A 69 0.34 5.19 0.42
CA ALA A 69 -0.88 5.59 -0.27
C ALA A 69 -0.52 6.52 -1.42
N ARG A 70 -0.84 6.12 -2.65
CA ARG A 70 -0.45 6.86 -3.86
C ARG A 70 -1.56 6.83 -4.89
N ASP A 71 -1.70 7.90 -5.67
CA ASP A 71 -2.52 7.89 -6.87
C ASP A 71 -1.73 7.31 -8.05
N THR A 72 -2.19 6.20 -8.61
CA THR A 72 -1.54 5.51 -9.73
C THR A 72 -1.63 6.29 -11.06
N THR A 73 -2.54 7.26 -11.14
CA THR A 73 -2.72 8.11 -12.33
C THR A 73 -1.84 9.36 -12.26
N THR A 74 -1.75 10.01 -11.10
CA THR A 74 -1.02 11.29 -10.96
C THR A 74 0.36 11.15 -10.32
N LEU A 75 0.68 9.98 -9.75
CA LEU A 75 1.87 9.71 -8.95
C LEU A 75 1.93 10.50 -7.62
N GLU A 76 0.84 11.18 -7.23
CA GLU A 76 0.74 11.89 -5.96
C GLU A 76 0.83 10.90 -4.79
N VAL A 77 1.74 11.15 -3.85
CA VAL A 77 1.91 10.36 -2.63
C VAL A 77 1.18 11.08 -1.49
N PHE A 78 0.16 10.43 -0.93
CA PHE A 78 -0.58 10.96 0.22
C PHE A 78 0.15 10.70 1.54
N GLY A 79 1.01 9.69 1.57
CA GLY A 79 1.92 9.42 2.68
C GLY A 79 2.31 7.94 2.76
N THR A 80 3.12 7.64 3.77
CA THR A 80 3.63 6.30 4.06
C THR A 80 3.36 5.96 5.52
N TYR A 81 3.24 4.67 5.82
CA TYR A 81 2.87 4.21 7.16
C TYR A 81 3.36 2.77 7.43
N PRO A 82 3.47 2.36 8.70
CA PRO A 82 3.96 1.03 9.06
C PRO A 82 3.13 -0.11 8.45
N ALA A 83 3.80 -1.18 8.03
CA ALA A 83 3.13 -2.37 7.48
C ALA A 83 2.38 -3.21 8.55
N GLN A 84 2.59 -2.92 9.84
CA GLN A 84 1.91 -3.57 10.95
C GLN A 84 0.60 -2.84 11.30
N THR A 85 -0.19 -2.53 10.27
CA THR A 85 -1.49 -1.87 10.40
C THR A 85 -2.52 -2.65 9.58
N PHE A 86 -3.77 -2.71 10.06
CA PHE A 86 -4.86 -3.37 9.35
C PHE A 86 -5.60 -2.42 8.40
N GLU A 87 -5.49 -1.11 8.66
CA GLU A 87 -6.13 -0.05 7.89
C GLU A 87 -5.16 1.15 7.79
N PRO A 88 -5.29 2.01 6.77
CA PRO A 88 -4.52 3.24 6.70
C PRO A 88 -4.76 4.14 7.91
N PRO A 89 -3.71 4.80 8.46
CA PRO A 89 -3.86 5.80 9.51
C PRO A 89 -4.83 6.92 9.14
N LYS A 90 -5.46 7.53 10.15
CA LYS A 90 -6.46 8.58 9.95
C LYS A 90 -5.94 9.77 9.14
N ASP A 91 -4.72 10.21 9.39
CA ASP A 91 -4.07 11.29 8.66
C ASP A 91 -3.89 10.97 7.17
N ILE A 92 -3.58 9.71 6.83
CA ILE A 92 -3.52 9.24 5.45
C ILE A 92 -4.91 9.25 4.80
N ILE A 93 -5.94 8.77 5.51
CA ILE A 93 -7.33 8.81 5.03
C ILE A 93 -7.79 10.24 4.79
N ASP A 94 -7.51 11.15 5.72
CA ASP A 94 -7.88 12.56 5.63
C ASP A 94 -7.16 13.23 4.43
N ALA A 95 -5.87 12.94 4.23
CA ALA A 95 -5.09 13.43 3.08
C ALA A 95 -5.65 12.94 1.73
N ILE A 96 -6.02 11.66 1.64
CA ILE A 96 -6.66 11.10 0.44
C ILE A 96 -8.02 11.77 0.21
N THR A 97 -8.89 11.79 1.22
CA THR A 97 -10.28 12.27 1.10
C THR A 97 -10.33 13.75 0.76
N ALA A 98 -9.38 14.56 1.25
CA ALA A 98 -9.26 15.97 0.88
C ALA A 98 -9.03 16.18 -0.64
N LYS A 99 -8.45 15.18 -1.34
CA LYS A 99 -8.15 15.24 -2.78
C LYS A 99 -9.06 14.35 -3.63
N ARG A 100 -9.65 13.32 -3.02
CA ARG A 100 -10.49 12.29 -3.65
C ARG A 100 -11.69 12.02 -2.72
N PRO A 101 -12.68 12.92 -2.68
CA PRO A 101 -13.77 12.86 -1.69
C PRO A 101 -14.66 11.61 -1.81
N ASP A 102 -14.73 10.99 -3.00
CA ASP A 102 -15.49 9.76 -3.23
C ASP A 102 -14.73 8.48 -2.79
N TRP A 103 -13.46 8.62 -2.40
CA TRP A 103 -12.64 7.52 -1.94
C TRP A 103 -12.87 7.25 -0.45
N SER A 104 -12.95 5.97 -0.09
CA SER A 104 -12.89 5.50 1.29
C SER A 104 -12.13 4.18 1.35
N PHE A 105 -11.61 3.82 2.52
CA PHE A 105 -10.99 2.51 2.67
C PHE A 105 -12.00 1.36 2.42
N LYS A 106 -13.27 1.55 2.80
CA LYS A 106 -14.32 0.52 2.66
C LYS A 106 -14.73 0.22 1.21
N ASN A 107 -14.66 1.21 0.32
CA ASN A 107 -15.02 1.05 -1.10
C ASN A 107 -13.78 0.92 -2.01
N TRP A 108 -12.58 0.82 -1.42
CA TRP A 108 -11.36 0.60 -2.17
C TRP A 108 -11.32 -0.82 -2.70
N GLN A 109 -10.99 -0.99 -4.00
CA GLN A 109 -11.00 -2.29 -4.70
C GLN A 109 -10.09 -3.36 -4.08
N GLY A 110 -9.16 -2.96 -3.20
CA GLY A 110 -8.27 -3.88 -2.50
C GLY A 110 -8.61 -4.12 -1.03
N ALA A 111 -9.73 -3.58 -0.54
CA ALA A 111 -10.21 -3.86 0.81
C ALA A 111 -10.68 -5.31 0.89
N THR A 112 -10.09 -6.07 1.81
CA THR A 112 -10.49 -7.46 2.14
C THR A 112 -11.41 -7.49 3.35
#